data_AF-A0A7C7T180-F1
#
_entry.id   AF-A0A7C7T180-F1
#
_cell.length_a   1.000
_cell.length_b   1.000
_cell.length_c   1.000
_cell.angle_alpha   90.00
_cell.angle_beta   90.00
_cell.angle_gamma   90.00
#
_symmetry.space_group_name_H-M   'P 1'
#
loop_
_entity.id
_entity.type
_entity.pdbx_description
1 polymer ?
#
loop_
_entity_poly.entity_id
_entity_poly.type
_entity_poly.pdbx_seq_one_letter_code
_entity_poly.pdbx_strand_id
1 'polypeptide(L)'
;MARHYSIIDVVDKWNLWLDPRHVHGCSASEDLACISREVSIVNSLQGHFLVASPHLGDSNFYRTVILMVQHDEEGAFGVVLNRPSSETVADVWRTVSDDPCPSQDVVRIGGPVPGPPMVVHTSVQFSQLEILPGLFMASHRHMVSRVVSRQDAFLFFTGYAGWGARQLDDELDAGGWLHAPADADVVFGDVDEMWKRVVEGIGREILQTSLPGLPMTDDASWN
;
A
#
# COMPACT_ATOMS: atom_id res chain seq x y z
N MET A 1 -3.69 31.11 22.25
CA MET A 1 -2.30 30.61 22.05
C MET A 1 -2.36 29.10 21.84
N ALA A 2 -2.70 28.66 20.64
CA ALA A 2 -2.65 27.24 20.25
C ALA A 2 -1.43 27.06 19.34
N ARG A 3 -0.50 26.18 19.74
CA ARG A 3 0.70 25.87 18.97
C ARG A 3 0.32 25.00 17.78
N HIS A 4 0.55 25.54 16.58
CA HIS A 4 0.61 24.80 15.33
C HIS A 4 1.77 23.79 15.38
N TYR A 5 1.51 22.53 15.04
CA TYR A 5 2.51 21.65 14.44
C TYR A 5 2.00 21.29 13.05
N SER A 6 2.78 21.64 12.04
CA SER A 6 2.43 21.63 10.63
C SER A 6 2.90 20.33 9.99
N ILE A 7 2.03 19.70 9.19
CA ILE A 7 2.29 18.47 8.42
C ILE A 7 3.12 18.72 7.14
N ILE A 8 3.86 19.83 7.10
CA ILE A 8 4.70 20.25 5.97
C ILE A 8 6.07 19.52 5.96
N ASP A 9 6.45 18.80 7.03
CA ASP A 9 7.77 18.18 7.12
C ASP A 9 7.91 16.78 6.48
N VAL A 10 6.83 16.17 5.98
CA VAL A 10 6.87 14.80 5.40
C VAL A 10 7.17 14.81 3.90
N VAL A 11 6.91 15.92 3.19
CA VAL A 11 7.18 16.02 1.74
C VAL A 11 8.52 16.70 1.45
N ASP A 12 9.00 17.58 2.33
CA ASP A 12 10.23 18.36 2.10
C ASP A 12 11.54 17.59 2.44
N LYS A 13 11.48 16.53 3.27
CA LYS A 13 12.67 15.71 3.57
C LYS A 13 13.07 14.73 2.46
N TRP A 14 12.20 14.45 1.51
CA TRP A 14 12.46 13.51 0.40
C TRP A 14 13.33 14.10 -0.72
N ASN A 15 13.49 15.42 -0.82
CA ASN A 15 14.31 16.06 -1.86
C ASN A 15 15.80 16.22 -1.50
N LEU A 16 16.25 15.82 -0.30
CA LEU A 16 17.64 16.01 0.17
C LEU A 16 18.48 14.72 0.23
N TRP A 17 17.94 13.57 -0.14
CA TRP A 17 18.60 12.25 -0.02
C TRP A 17 19.18 11.68 -1.34
N LEU A 18 19.56 12.56 -2.27
CA LEU A 18 20.28 12.20 -3.52
C LEU A 18 21.70 12.82 -3.61
N ASP A 19 22.46 12.91 -2.50
CA ASP A 19 23.93 13.16 -2.53
C ASP A 19 24.69 11.84 -2.22
N PRO A 20 25.48 11.28 -3.15
CA PRO A 20 26.13 9.98 -3.01
C PRO A 20 27.43 10.01 -2.17
N ARG A 21 27.49 10.81 -1.11
CA ARG A 21 28.66 10.86 -0.22
C ARG A 21 28.21 10.68 1.21
N HIS A 22 28.39 9.47 1.74
CA HIS A 22 29.00 9.15 3.05
C HIS A 22 28.87 7.64 3.31
N VAL A 23 29.96 6.92 3.10
CA VAL A 23 30.18 5.55 3.59
C VAL A 23 31.06 5.67 4.82
N HIS A 24 30.62 5.18 5.99
CA HIS A 24 31.38 4.69 7.15
C HIS A 24 30.34 4.25 8.20
N GLY A 25 30.41 3.16 8.95
CA GLY A 25 31.37 2.08 9.18
C GLY A 25 30.75 1.24 10.32
N CYS A 26 30.77 -0.09 10.21
CA CYS A 26 30.10 -1.01 11.13
C CYS A 26 31.09 -1.53 12.20
N SER A 27 30.66 -1.70 13.45
CA SER A 27 31.35 -2.55 14.42
C SER A 27 30.35 -3.33 15.28
N ALA A 28 30.60 -4.63 15.38
CA ALA A 28 29.79 -5.63 16.08
C ALA A 28 30.16 -5.77 17.57
N SER A 29 29.15 -5.94 18.42
CA SER A 29 29.15 -6.56 19.77
C SER A 29 27.78 -6.21 20.40
N GLU A 30 26.96 -7.06 21.01
CA GLU A 30 27.10 -8.41 21.54
C GLU A 30 25.69 -8.97 21.80
N ASP A 31 25.58 -10.28 21.66
CA ASP A 31 24.48 -11.14 22.06
C ASP A 31 23.92 -10.86 23.47
N LEU A 32 22.68 -10.40 23.60
CA LEU A 32 21.86 -10.61 24.81
C LEU A 32 20.36 -10.45 24.49
N ALA A 33 19.71 -11.51 24.03
CA ALA A 33 18.33 -11.91 24.42
C ALA A 33 17.74 -12.93 23.42
N CYS A 34 18.38 -14.09 23.31
CA CYS A 34 17.68 -15.29 22.88
C CYS A 34 16.59 -15.60 23.94
N ILE A 35 15.38 -15.93 23.48
CA ILE A 35 14.18 -16.44 24.19
C ILE A 35 13.07 -15.40 24.48
N SER A 36 12.28 -15.08 23.46
CA SER A 36 10.82 -14.92 23.60
C SER A 36 10.12 -15.22 22.27
N ARG A 37 9.37 -16.34 22.23
CA ARG A 37 8.30 -16.72 21.28
C ARG A 37 8.45 -16.26 19.82
N GLU A 38 8.75 -17.21 18.93
CA GLU A 38 8.49 -17.09 17.49
C GLU A 38 6.98 -16.98 17.22
N VAL A 39 6.45 -15.78 17.38
CA VAL A 39 5.49 -15.23 16.42
C VAL A 39 6.38 -14.53 15.40
N SER A 40 6.26 -14.87 14.12
CA SER A 40 6.98 -14.16 13.06
C SER A 40 6.65 -12.67 13.18
N ILE A 41 7.58 -11.87 13.70
CA ILE A 41 7.47 -10.42 13.65
C ILE A 41 7.58 -10.10 12.16
N VAL A 42 6.46 -9.78 11.53
CA VAL A 42 6.46 -9.13 10.22
C VAL A 42 7.17 -7.80 10.44
N ASN A 43 8.48 -7.77 10.16
CA ASN A 43 9.28 -6.55 10.32
C ASN A 43 8.84 -5.43 9.38
N SER A 44 8.01 -5.75 8.38
CA SER A 44 7.34 -4.81 7.51
C SER A 44 6.09 -5.46 6.93
N LEU A 45 5.08 -4.63 6.64
CA LEU A 45 3.89 -5.01 5.88
C LEU A 45 3.93 -4.45 4.45
N GLN A 46 5.07 -3.93 3.99
CA GLN A 46 5.23 -3.57 2.59
C GLN A 46 4.89 -4.76 1.68
N GLY A 47 4.06 -4.51 0.67
CA GLY A 47 3.57 -5.56 -0.22
C GLY A 47 2.46 -6.43 0.39
N HIS A 48 1.83 -6.01 1.48
CA HIS A 48 0.63 -6.66 2.01
C HIS A 48 -0.65 -5.88 1.62
N PHE A 49 -1.76 -6.60 1.59
CA PHE A 49 -3.08 -6.00 1.70
C PHE A 49 -3.43 -5.74 3.16
N LEU A 50 -4.06 -4.59 3.44
CA LEU A 50 -4.79 -4.34 4.67
C LEU A 50 -6.29 -4.24 4.39
N VAL A 51 -7.08 -4.85 5.27
CA VAL A 51 -8.54 -4.74 5.28
C VAL A 51 -8.99 -4.33 6.68
N ALA A 52 -9.80 -3.28 6.75
CA ALA A 52 -10.35 -2.80 8.02
C ALA A 52 -11.22 -3.89 8.66
N SER A 53 -10.94 -4.19 9.93
CA SER A 53 -11.84 -5.01 10.74
C SER A 53 -13.09 -4.20 11.08
N PRO A 54 -14.23 -4.85 11.38
CA PRO A 54 -15.42 -4.15 11.86
C PRO A 54 -15.20 -3.31 13.13
N HIS A 55 -14.10 -3.55 13.86
CA HIS A 55 -13.76 -2.87 15.11
C HIS A 55 -12.97 -1.56 14.91
N LEU A 56 -12.41 -1.31 13.72
CA LEU A 56 -11.58 -0.13 13.44
C LEU A 56 -12.31 1.20 13.64
N GLY A 57 -13.66 1.20 13.59
CA GLY A 57 -14.50 2.36 13.90
C GLY A 57 -14.41 3.53 12.91
N ASP A 58 -13.39 3.57 12.04
CA ASP A 58 -13.22 4.61 11.02
C ASP A 58 -14.02 4.28 9.75
N SER A 59 -15.04 5.10 9.48
CA SER A 59 -15.88 4.97 8.28
C SER A 59 -15.10 5.21 6.99
N ASN A 60 -13.98 5.94 7.04
CA ASN A 60 -13.12 6.16 5.89
C ASN A 60 -12.46 4.87 5.40
N PHE A 61 -12.51 3.76 6.12
CA PHE A 61 -11.88 2.51 5.69
C PHE A 61 -12.85 1.33 5.57
N TYR A 62 -14.16 1.58 5.73
CA TYR A 62 -15.18 0.55 5.54
C TYR A 62 -15.09 -0.08 4.15
N ARG A 63 -14.97 -1.41 4.13
CA ARG A 63 -14.79 -2.27 2.92
C ARG A 63 -13.65 -1.83 1.99
N THR A 64 -12.61 -1.21 2.53
CA THR A 64 -11.41 -0.89 1.75
C THR A 64 -10.43 -2.04 1.68
N VAL A 65 -9.72 -2.12 0.57
CA VAL A 65 -8.50 -2.92 0.41
C VAL A 65 -7.37 -1.93 0.18
N ILE A 66 -6.44 -1.86 1.11
CA ILE A 66 -5.25 -1.01 1.00
C ILE A 66 -4.08 -1.87 0.59
N LEU A 67 -3.34 -1.44 -0.45
CA LEU A 67 -2.01 -1.97 -0.73
C LEU A 67 -0.99 -1.18 0.08
N MET A 68 -0.27 -1.86 0.95
CA MET A 68 0.85 -1.27 1.68
C MET A 68 2.04 -1.12 0.76
N VAL A 69 2.45 0.13 0.57
CA VAL A 69 3.55 0.48 -0.31
C VAL A 69 4.86 0.54 0.47
N GLN A 70 4.82 1.03 1.71
CA GLN A 70 5.97 1.11 2.60
C GLN A 70 5.52 0.95 4.05
N HIS A 71 6.33 0.27 4.85
CA HIS A 71 6.15 0.16 6.31
C HIS A 71 7.53 -0.02 6.96
N ASP A 72 7.93 0.97 7.77
CA ASP A 72 9.20 0.99 8.50
C ASP A 72 9.05 1.74 9.85
N GLU A 73 10.17 1.96 10.53
CA GLU A 73 10.21 2.62 11.85
C GLU A 73 9.72 4.08 11.84
N GLU A 74 9.77 4.77 10.69
CA GLU A 74 9.31 6.16 10.57
C GLU A 74 7.80 6.25 10.35
N GLY A 75 7.17 5.17 9.86
CA GLY A 75 5.74 5.05 9.69
C GLY A 75 5.34 4.09 8.57
N ALA A 76 4.10 4.23 8.12
CA ALA A 76 3.57 3.40 7.05
C ALA A 76 2.77 4.22 6.03
N PHE A 77 2.75 3.72 4.80
CA PHE A 77 2.11 4.37 3.67
C PHE A 77 1.51 3.32 2.73
N GLY A 78 0.27 3.57 2.30
CA GLY A 78 -0.45 2.69 1.39
C GLY A 78 -1.50 3.42 0.58
N VAL A 79 -2.06 2.71 -0.40
CA VAL A 79 -3.10 3.22 -1.30
C VAL A 79 -4.33 2.31 -1.29
N VAL A 80 -5.51 2.90 -1.16
CA VAL A 80 -6.80 2.19 -1.29
C VAL A 80 -7.01 1.79 -2.75
N LEU A 81 -7.03 0.49 -3.03
CA LEU A 81 -7.13 -0.07 -4.37
C LEU A 81 -8.55 -0.02 -4.94
N ASN A 82 -9.57 -0.13 -4.09
CA ASN A 82 -10.95 -0.38 -4.49
C ASN A 82 -11.87 0.85 -4.35
N ARG A 83 -11.33 2.05 -4.59
CA ARG A 83 -12.08 3.31 -4.59
C ARG A 83 -11.89 4.09 -5.88
N PRO A 84 -12.60 3.73 -6.96
CA PRO A 84 -12.61 4.55 -8.16
C PRO A 84 -13.24 5.91 -7.85
N SER A 85 -12.68 6.98 -8.40
CA SER A 85 -13.26 8.30 -8.37
C SER A 85 -14.18 8.51 -9.59
N SER A 86 -14.81 9.67 -9.67
CA SER A 86 -15.54 10.11 -10.87
C SER A 86 -14.64 10.73 -11.94
N GLU A 87 -13.34 10.90 -11.66
CA GLU A 87 -12.37 11.52 -12.56
C GLU A 87 -11.60 10.45 -13.32
N THR A 88 -11.26 10.75 -14.57
CA THR A 88 -10.36 9.96 -15.40
C THR A 88 -8.93 10.47 -15.28
N VAL A 89 -7.96 9.65 -15.69
CA VAL A 89 -6.56 10.07 -15.82
C VAL A 89 -6.44 11.28 -16.73
N ALA A 90 -7.28 11.38 -17.76
CA ALA A 90 -7.31 12.53 -18.68
C ALA A 90 -7.69 13.83 -17.97
N ASP A 91 -8.61 13.80 -17.01
CA ASP A 91 -9.06 14.99 -16.26
C ASP A 91 -7.92 15.57 -15.41
N VAL A 92 -7.08 14.70 -14.83
CA VAL A 92 -5.95 15.10 -13.98
C VAL A 92 -4.62 15.16 -14.72
N TRP A 93 -4.58 14.82 -16.02
CA TRP A 93 -3.34 14.62 -16.78
C TRP A 93 -2.42 15.83 -16.82
N ARG A 94 -3.00 17.03 -16.83
CA ARG A 94 -2.27 18.31 -16.82
C ARG A 94 -1.38 18.51 -15.58
N THR A 95 -1.65 17.76 -14.50
CA THR A 95 -0.79 17.75 -13.31
C THR A 95 0.52 16.98 -13.53
N VAL A 96 0.54 16.07 -14.51
CA VAL A 96 1.68 15.17 -14.77
C VAL A 96 2.33 15.36 -16.14
N SER A 97 1.62 15.83 -17.17
CA SER A 97 2.19 16.12 -18.49
C SER A 97 1.45 17.24 -19.21
N ASP A 98 2.16 17.91 -20.12
CA ASP A 98 1.58 18.92 -21.04
C ASP A 98 1.20 18.32 -22.40
N ASP A 99 1.60 17.07 -22.67
CA ASP A 99 1.24 16.31 -23.87
C ASP A 99 -0.22 15.82 -23.80
N PRO A 100 -0.85 15.42 -24.92
CA PRO A 100 -2.17 14.78 -24.89
C PRO A 100 -2.20 13.51 -24.02
N CYS A 101 -3.27 13.33 -23.23
CA CYS A 101 -3.43 12.14 -22.39
C CYS A 101 -3.72 10.89 -23.26
N PRO A 102 -2.96 9.79 -23.10
CA PRO A 102 -3.20 8.56 -23.85
C PRO A 102 -4.13 7.56 -23.16
N SER A 103 -4.57 7.81 -21.92
CA SER A 103 -5.43 6.91 -21.15
C SER A 103 -6.78 7.55 -20.82
N GLN A 104 -7.82 6.71 -20.70
CA GLN A 104 -9.16 7.04 -20.22
C GLN A 104 -9.49 6.30 -18.92
N ASP A 105 -8.50 5.67 -18.29
CA ASP A 105 -8.69 4.92 -17.05
C ASP A 105 -9.18 5.83 -15.94
N VAL A 106 -9.86 5.26 -14.96
CA VAL A 106 -10.34 5.99 -13.78
C VAL A 106 -9.21 6.27 -12.81
N VAL A 107 -9.22 7.45 -12.20
CA VAL A 107 -8.38 7.75 -11.04
C VAL A 107 -8.96 7.04 -9.82
N ARG A 108 -8.09 6.55 -8.93
CA ARG A 108 -8.48 5.96 -7.65
C ARG A 108 -8.15 6.90 -6.51
N ILE A 109 -9.04 6.96 -5.52
CA ILE A 109 -8.81 7.72 -4.29
C ILE A 109 -7.98 6.82 -3.37
N GLY A 110 -6.67 7.08 -3.30
CA GLY A 110 -5.72 6.27 -2.53
C GLY A 110 -5.85 6.43 -1.02
N GLY A 111 -6.50 7.49 -0.54
CA GLY A 111 -6.84 7.67 0.88
C GLY A 111 -7.09 9.13 1.24
N PRO A 112 -7.29 9.43 2.53
CA PRO A 112 -7.73 10.75 3.00
C PRO A 112 -6.63 11.82 2.98
N VAL A 113 -5.35 11.42 2.94
CA VAL A 113 -4.22 12.36 2.94
C VAL A 113 -3.94 12.81 1.52
N PRO A 114 -3.90 14.13 1.22
CA PRO A 114 -3.54 14.61 -0.11
C PRO A 114 -2.05 14.34 -0.40
N GLY A 115 -1.74 14.11 -1.67
CA GLY A 115 -0.37 13.84 -2.13
C GLY A 115 -0.21 14.06 -3.63
N PRO A 116 1.02 13.91 -4.16
CA PRO A 116 1.23 13.96 -5.61
C PRO A 116 0.46 12.84 -6.31
N PRO A 117 0.22 12.95 -7.63
CA PRO A 117 -0.27 11.82 -8.42
C PRO A 117 0.70 10.64 -8.35
N MET A 118 0.17 9.44 -8.19
CA MET A 118 0.97 8.22 -8.08
C MET A 118 0.45 7.16 -9.03
N VAL A 119 1.33 6.29 -9.49
CA VAL A 119 0.98 5.10 -10.24
C VAL A 119 1.59 3.86 -9.62
N VAL A 120 0.79 2.81 -9.52
CA VAL A 120 1.27 1.44 -9.26
C VAL A 120 1.27 0.71 -10.60
N HIS A 121 2.39 0.08 -10.97
CA HIS A 121 2.59 -0.49 -12.32
C HIS A 121 3.55 -1.69 -12.29
N THR A 122 3.66 -2.40 -13.43
CA THR A 122 4.52 -3.59 -13.58
C THR A 122 5.84 -3.33 -14.33
N SER A 123 6.05 -2.09 -14.79
CA SER A 123 7.21 -1.69 -15.60
C SER A 123 8.45 -1.33 -14.75
N VAL A 124 9.41 -2.25 -14.61
CA VAL A 124 10.65 -2.02 -13.84
C VAL A 124 11.45 -0.79 -14.30
N GLN A 125 11.37 -0.43 -15.58
CA GLN A 125 12.11 0.69 -16.16
C GLN A 125 11.75 2.06 -15.54
N PHE A 126 10.53 2.21 -15.03
CA PHE A 126 10.04 3.45 -14.42
C PHE A 126 9.82 3.31 -12.92
N SER A 127 10.34 2.24 -12.32
CA SER A 127 10.26 2.01 -10.88
C SER A 127 10.99 3.11 -10.13
N GLN A 128 10.33 3.66 -9.12
CA GLN A 128 10.98 4.46 -8.08
C GLN A 128 11.06 3.69 -6.76
N LEU A 129 10.08 2.84 -6.51
CA LEU A 129 10.01 1.93 -5.40
C LEU A 129 9.47 0.60 -5.91
N GLU A 130 10.05 -0.51 -5.45
CA GLU A 130 9.46 -1.84 -5.63
C GLU A 130 8.61 -2.17 -4.41
N ILE A 131 7.31 -2.38 -4.62
CA ILE A 131 6.36 -2.69 -3.54
C ILE A 131 6.50 -4.16 -3.17
N LEU A 132 6.45 -5.02 -4.19
CA LEU A 132 6.66 -6.47 -4.13
C LEU A 132 7.18 -6.93 -5.50
N PRO A 133 7.72 -8.15 -5.64
CA PRO A 133 8.33 -8.61 -6.89
C PRO A 133 7.45 -8.38 -8.13
N GLY A 134 7.90 -7.50 -9.03
CA GLY A 134 7.17 -7.18 -10.27
C GLY A 134 6.07 -6.13 -10.15
N LEU A 135 5.89 -5.51 -8.99
CA LEU A 135 4.96 -4.41 -8.74
C LEU A 135 5.71 -3.20 -8.18
N PHE A 136 5.60 -2.07 -8.87
CA PHE A 136 6.39 -0.89 -8.61
C PHE A 136 5.48 0.33 -8.42
N MET A 137 6.01 1.35 -7.73
CA MET A 137 5.39 2.67 -7.63
C MET A 137 6.24 3.72 -8.35
N ALA A 138 5.56 4.70 -8.95
CA ALA A 138 6.13 5.99 -9.32
C ALA A 138 5.21 7.14 -8.87
N SER A 139 5.80 8.24 -8.44
CA SER A 139 5.13 9.48 -7.99
C SER A 139 5.76 10.75 -8.57
N HIS A 140 6.98 10.66 -9.10
CA HIS A 140 7.60 11.77 -9.81
C HIS A 140 6.86 11.99 -11.12
N ARG A 141 6.47 13.25 -11.35
CA ARG A 141 5.75 13.72 -12.55
C ARG A 141 6.26 13.08 -13.86
N HIS A 142 7.58 13.06 -14.08
CA HIS A 142 8.16 12.49 -15.29
C HIS A 142 8.02 10.96 -15.37
N MET A 143 8.12 10.23 -14.26
CA MET A 143 7.97 8.77 -14.25
C MET A 143 6.51 8.38 -14.44
N VAL A 144 5.59 9.05 -13.74
CA VAL A 144 4.14 8.87 -13.90
C VAL A 144 3.74 9.06 -15.36
N SER A 145 4.18 10.15 -15.99
CA SER A 145 3.82 10.40 -17.39
C SER A 145 4.37 9.35 -18.34
N ARG A 146 5.57 8.80 -18.09
CA ARG A 146 6.16 7.72 -18.88
C ARG A 146 5.38 6.40 -18.76
N VAL A 147 5.01 6.02 -17.54
CA VAL A 147 4.20 4.81 -17.29
C VAL A 147 2.88 4.87 -18.05
N VAL A 148 2.13 5.97 -17.85
CA VAL A 148 0.82 6.16 -18.50
C VAL A 148 0.98 6.24 -20.02
N SER A 149 2.02 6.91 -20.53
CA SER A 149 2.23 7.06 -21.98
C SER A 149 2.55 5.76 -22.71
N ARG A 150 3.14 4.79 -22.02
CA ARG A 150 3.43 3.48 -22.59
C ARG A 150 2.24 2.54 -22.60
N GLN A 151 1.19 2.86 -21.83
CA GLN A 151 0.03 2.00 -21.65
C GLN A 151 0.42 0.61 -21.12
N ASP A 152 1.48 0.54 -20.32
CA ASP A 152 1.78 -0.65 -19.50
C ASP A 152 0.63 -0.82 -18.47
N ALA A 153 0.46 -2.00 -17.86
CA ALA A 153 -0.56 -2.16 -16.81
C ALA A 153 -0.26 -1.22 -15.62
N PHE A 154 -1.18 -0.31 -15.31
CA PHE A 154 -1.05 0.64 -14.21
C PHE A 154 -2.38 0.93 -13.51
N LEU A 155 -2.27 1.45 -12.29
CA LEU A 155 -3.36 2.05 -11.52
C LEU A 155 -2.93 3.47 -11.14
N PHE A 156 -3.79 4.46 -11.35
CA PHE A 156 -3.50 5.86 -11.05
C PHE A 156 -4.22 6.31 -9.78
N PHE A 157 -3.50 6.96 -8.87
CA PHE A 157 -4.02 7.37 -7.57
C PHE A 157 -3.87 8.87 -7.33
N THR A 158 -4.85 9.41 -6.62
CA THR A 158 -4.76 10.68 -5.90
C THR A 158 -4.93 10.44 -4.41
N GLY A 159 -4.07 11.08 -3.61
CA GLY A 159 -4.04 10.90 -2.16
C GLY A 159 -3.62 9.49 -1.72
N TYR A 160 -3.52 9.31 -0.39
CA TYR A 160 -3.03 8.09 0.22
C TYR A 160 -3.54 7.88 1.65
N ALA A 161 -3.35 6.66 2.15
CA ALA A 161 -3.50 6.31 3.56
C ALA A 161 -2.10 6.30 4.21
N GLY A 162 -1.96 7.03 5.31
CA GLY A 162 -0.69 7.21 5.99
C GLY A 162 -0.84 7.00 7.49
N TRP A 163 0.19 6.40 8.07
CA TRP A 163 0.32 6.15 9.49
C TRP A 163 1.61 6.79 9.99
N GLY A 164 1.53 7.46 11.13
CA GLY A 164 2.74 7.90 11.82
C GLY A 164 3.54 6.72 12.35
N ALA A 165 4.77 6.99 12.80
CA ALA A 165 5.62 6.00 13.47
C ALA A 165 4.83 5.20 14.52
N ARG A 166 4.92 3.87 14.43
CA ARG A 166 4.21 2.87 15.26
C ARG A 166 2.68 2.86 15.20
N GLN A 167 2.04 3.82 14.54
CA GLN A 167 0.58 3.91 14.57
C GLN A 167 -0.07 2.67 13.92
N LEU A 168 0.46 2.19 12.80
CA LEU A 168 -0.06 0.99 12.15
C LEU A 168 0.12 -0.24 13.04
N ASP A 169 1.28 -0.39 13.67
CA ASP A 169 1.56 -1.49 14.61
C ASP A 169 0.59 -1.50 15.79
N ASP A 170 0.37 -0.33 16.41
CA ASP A 170 -0.54 -0.19 17.53
C ASP A 170 -2.00 -0.48 17.11
N GLU A 171 -2.40 -0.11 15.88
CA GLU A 171 -3.72 -0.43 15.30
C GLU A 171 -3.88 -1.93 14.98
N LEU A 172 -2.81 -2.60 14.54
CA LEU A 172 -2.77 -4.06 14.32
C LEU A 172 -2.89 -4.82 15.64
N ASP A 173 -2.13 -4.42 16.66
CA ASP A 173 -2.18 -4.99 18.01
C ASP A 173 -3.58 -4.84 18.64
N ALA A 174 -4.27 -3.74 18.33
CA ALA A 174 -5.65 -3.52 18.74
C ALA A 174 -6.70 -4.31 17.92
N GLY A 175 -6.27 -5.07 16.91
CA GLY A 175 -7.16 -5.83 16.03
C GLY A 175 -7.96 -4.96 15.05
N GLY A 176 -7.49 -3.75 14.76
CA GLY A 176 -8.11 -2.82 13.82
C GLY A 176 -7.99 -3.29 12.36
N TRP A 177 -6.96 -4.07 12.04
CA TRP A 177 -6.66 -4.49 10.68
C TRP A 177 -6.49 -5.99 10.56
N LEU A 178 -6.92 -6.52 9.43
CA LEU A 178 -6.53 -7.83 8.92
C LEU A 178 -5.57 -7.63 7.76
N HIS A 179 -4.59 -8.53 7.60
CA HIS A 179 -3.61 -8.43 6.53
C HIS A 179 -3.27 -9.77 5.88
N ALA A 180 -2.82 -9.72 4.64
CA ALA A 180 -2.26 -10.85 3.90
C ALA A 180 -1.24 -10.36 2.86
N PRO A 181 -0.29 -11.18 2.42
CA PRO A 181 0.57 -10.85 1.28
C PRO A 181 -0.27 -10.44 0.06
N ALA A 182 0.15 -9.39 -0.64
CA ALA A 182 -0.55 -8.92 -1.82
C ALA A 182 -0.25 -9.79 -3.04
N ASP A 183 -1.26 -9.96 -3.88
CA ASP A 183 -1.18 -10.64 -5.17
C ASP A 183 -1.42 -9.61 -6.29
N ALA A 184 -0.49 -9.53 -7.25
CA ALA A 184 -0.58 -8.61 -8.37
C ALA A 184 -1.87 -8.84 -9.20
N ASP A 185 -2.33 -10.09 -9.32
CA ASP A 185 -3.57 -10.40 -10.04
C ASP A 185 -4.81 -9.83 -9.34
N VAL A 186 -4.76 -9.71 -8.01
CA VAL A 186 -5.80 -9.03 -7.23
C VAL A 186 -5.67 -7.52 -7.36
N VAL A 187 -4.45 -6.96 -7.36
CA VAL A 187 -4.21 -5.51 -7.51
C VAL A 187 -4.85 -4.95 -8.79
N PHE A 188 -4.63 -5.63 -9.92
CA PHE A 188 -5.16 -5.24 -11.23
C PHE A 188 -6.52 -5.90 -11.57
N GLY A 189 -7.10 -6.64 -10.63
CA GLY A 189 -8.35 -7.37 -10.82
C GLY A 189 -9.60 -6.49 -10.74
N ASP A 190 -10.75 -7.17 -10.69
CA ASP A 190 -12.06 -6.54 -10.55
C ASP A 190 -12.21 -5.87 -9.17
N VAL A 191 -12.46 -4.57 -9.19
CA VAL A 191 -12.61 -3.72 -8.01
C VAL A 191 -13.80 -4.13 -7.13
N ASP A 192 -14.90 -4.55 -7.73
CA ASP A 192 -16.14 -4.87 -7.00
C ASP A 192 -16.00 -6.17 -6.20
N GLU A 193 -15.25 -7.13 -6.76
CA GLU A 193 -14.97 -8.42 -6.12
C GLU A 193 -13.71 -8.39 -5.26
N MET A 194 -12.86 -7.37 -5.38
CA MET A 194 -11.55 -7.29 -4.72
C MET A 194 -11.64 -7.50 -3.21
N TRP A 195 -12.51 -6.74 -2.53
CA TRP A 195 -12.66 -6.84 -1.08
C TRP A 195 -13.03 -8.26 -0.64
N LYS A 196 -14.00 -8.86 -1.33
CA LYS A 196 -14.46 -10.22 -1.03
C LYS A 196 -13.32 -11.22 -1.21
N ARG A 197 -12.60 -11.16 -2.34
CA ARG A 197 -11.47 -12.04 -2.63
C ARG A 197 -10.37 -11.96 -1.57
N VAL A 198 -10.01 -10.75 -1.14
CA VAL A 198 -8.97 -10.55 -0.12
C VAL A 198 -9.44 -11.08 1.24
N VAL A 199 -10.66 -10.77 1.67
CA VAL A 199 -11.20 -11.26 2.95
C VAL A 199 -11.33 -12.77 2.98
N GLU A 200 -11.81 -13.38 1.90
CA GLU A 200 -11.85 -14.85 1.77
C GLU A 200 -10.45 -15.46 1.80
N GLY A 201 -9.47 -14.81 1.16
CA GLY A 201 -8.06 -15.21 1.21
C GLY A 201 -7.51 -15.23 2.64
N ILE A 202 -7.65 -14.12 3.36
CA ILE A 202 -7.27 -14.00 4.77
C ILE A 202 -7.98 -15.05 5.62
N GLY A 203 -9.30 -15.22 5.43
CA GLY A 203 -10.10 -16.18 6.18
C GLY A 203 -9.62 -17.62 5.97
N ARG A 204 -9.29 -18.02 4.73
CA ARG A 204 -8.72 -19.34 4.44
C ARG A 204 -7.39 -19.55 5.13
N GLU A 205 -6.50 -18.56 5.11
CA GLU A 205 -5.17 -18.64 5.76
C GLU A 205 -5.28 -18.79 7.29
N ILE A 206 -6.14 -17.99 7.92
CA ILE A 206 -6.39 -18.07 9.38
C ILE A 206 -6.93 -19.45 9.75
N LEU A 207 -7.90 -19.97 8.99
CA LEU A 207 -8.50 -21.28 9.24
C LEU A 207 -7.49 -22.41 9.06
N GLN A 208 -6.67 -22.38 8.02
CA GLN A 208 -5.63 -23.37 7.79
C GLN A 208 -4.59 -23.40 8.91
N THR A 209 -4.20 -22.23 9.40
CA THR A 209 -3.23 -22.10 10.50
C THR A 209 -3.82 -22.57 11.83
N SER A 210 -5.09 -22.25 12.08
CA SER A 210 -5.78 -22.57 13.35
C SER A 210 -6.30 -24.00 13.42
N LEU A 211 -6.63 -24.61 12.28
CA LEU A 211 -7.21 -25.94 12.16
C LEU A 211 -6.50 -26.74 11.04
N PRO A 212 -5.22 -27.12 11.25
CA PRO A 212 -4.46 -27.84 10.24
C PRO A 212 -5.13 -29.19 9.91
N GLY A 213 -5.45 -29.39 8.63
CA GLY A 213 -6.00 -30.65 8.11
C GLY A 213 -7.52 -30.67 7.85
N LEU A 214 -8.23 -29.56 8.04
CA LEU A 214 -9.61 -29.45 7.55
C LEU A 214 -9.65 -29.26 6.02
N PRO A 215 -10.35 -30.11 5.26
CA PRO A 215 -10.55 -29.88 3.84
C PRO A 215 -11.47 -28.66 3.65
N MET A 216 -10.92 -27.58 3.10
CA MET A 216 -11.70 -26.45 2.61
C MET A 216 -12.25 -26.84 1.24
N THR A 217 -13.51 -27.25 1.17
CA THR A 217 -14.19 -27.52 -0.10
C THR A 217 -14.80 -26.23 -0.63
N ASP A 218 -14.55 -25.88 -1.89
CA ASP A 218 -15.22 -24.77 -2.59
C ASP A 218 -16.69 -25.06 -2.95
N ASP A 219 -17.21 -26.23 -2.54
CA ASP A 219 -18.59 -26.64 -2.81
C ASP A 219 -19.57 -25.85 -1.94
N ALA A 220 -20.16 -24.83 -2.54
CA ALA A 220 -21.26 -24.01 -2.00
C ALA A 220 -22.59 -24.79 -1.80
N SER A 221 -22.59 -26.12 -1.83
CA SER A 221 -23.78 -26.96 -1.77
C SER A 221 -24.25 -27.32 -0.35
N TRP A 222 -23.64 -26.76 0.69
CA TRP A 222 -23.98 -27.05 2.09
C TRP A 222 -24.82 -25.98 2.81
N ASN A 223 -25.40 -25.01 2.08
CA ASN A 223 -26.44 -24.10 2.58
C ASN A 223 -27.81 -24.43 1.97
#